data_AF-A0A537A899-F1
#
_entry.id   AF-A0A537A899-F1
#
_cell.length_a   1.000
_cell.length_b   1.000
_cell.length_c   1.000
_cell.angle_alpha   90.00
_cell.angle_beta   90.00
_cell.angle_gamma   90.00
#
_symmetry.space_group_name_H-M   'P 1'
#
loop_
_entity.id
_entity.type
_entity.pdbx_description
1 polymer ?
#
loop_
_entity_poly.entity_id
_entity_poly.type
_entity_poly.pdbx_seq_one_letter_code
_entity_poly.pdbx_strand_id
1 'polypeptide(L)'
;MATLVVGLILFLGIHLLPAFPGVRGGLASRWGEGRYKGLFSLVSFAGLALIIIGYAKAERGDQLFAPLPAAIAVAPYAMTVAFVLFAAANMRGYLRQTLSHPMLIGLLVWSGVHLLA
;
A
#
# COMPACT_ATOMS: atom_id res chain seq x y z
N MET A 1 -7.88 18.52 1.95
CA MET A 1 -8.43 17.48 2.85
C MET A 1 -9.37 16.50 2.16
N ALA A 2 -10.44 16.94 1.49
CA ALA A 2 -11.39 16.03 0.83
C ALA A 2 -10.74 14.99 -0.11
N THR A 3 -9.78 15.41 -0.95
CA THR A 3 -9.05 14.51 -1.86
C THR A 3 -8.30 13.38 -1.12
N LEU A 4 -7.65 13.71 0.00
CA LEU A 4 -6.93 12.74 0.83
C LEU A 4 -7.90 11.70 1.40
N VAL A 5 -9.03 12.17 1.96
CA VAL A 5 -10.05 11.30 2.56
C VAL A 5 -10.65 10.37 1.52
N VAL A 6 -11.00 10.88 0.33
CA VAL A 6 -11.50 10.04 -0.77
C VAL A 6 -10.45 9.01 -1.20
N GLY A 7 -9.19 9.41 -1.31
CA GLY A 7 -8.09 8.49 -1.60
C GLY A 7 -7.96 7.38 -0.58
N LEU A 8 -8.03 7.70 0.71
CA LEU A 8 -8.01 6.73 1.81
C LEU A 8 -9.19 5.77 1.77
N ILE A 9 -10.41 6.28 1.57
CA ILE A 9 -11.61 5.45 1.46
C ILE A 9 -11.49 4.47 0.29
N LEU A 10 -11.04 4.93 -0.88
CA LEU A 10 -10.87 4.08 -2.05
C LEU A 10 -9.79 3.02 -1.83
N PHE A 11 -8.61 3.44 -1.35
CA PHE A 11 -7.47 2.56 -1.15
C PHE A 11 -7.74 1.52 -0.07
N LEU A 12 -8.22 1.93 1.11
CA LEU A 12 -8.52 1.00 2.21
C LEU A 12 -9.75 0.14 1.89
N GLY A 13 -10.80 0.74 1.32
CA GLY A 13 -12.04 0.05 1.00
C GLY A 13 -11.84 -1.11 0.04
N ILE A 14 -11.07 -0.92 -1.05
CA ILE A 14 -10.79 -2.01 -1.98
C ILE A 14 -9.94 -3.11 -1.34
N HIS A 15 -8.99 -2.77 -0.45
CA HIS A 15 -8.15 -3.74 0.26
C HIS A 15 -8.90 -4.53 1.34
N LEU A 16 -10.05 -4.05 1.82
CA LEU A 16 -10.93 -4.81 2.72
C LEU A 16 -11.76 -5.87 1.97
N LEU A 17 -12.01 -5.71 0.68
CA LEU A 17 -12.86 -6.62 -0.10
C LEU A 17 -12.36 -8.09 -0.06
N PRO A 18 -11.05 -8.39 -0.22
CA PRO A 18 -10.54 -9.76 -0.08
C PRO A 18 -10.73 -10.38 1.31
N ALA A 19 -10.91 -9.57 2.36
CA ALA A 19 -11.20 -10.06 3.71
C ALA A 19 -12.59 -10.69 3.82
N PHE A 20 -13.45 -10.53 2.81
CA PHE A 20 -14.76 -11.17 2.69
C PHE A 20 -14.73 -12.21 1.56
N PRO A 21 -14.37 -13.48 1.84
CA PRO A 21 -14.14 -14.50 0.82
C PRO A 21 -15.34 -14.74 -0.11
N GLY A 22 -16.57 -14.64 0.42
CA GLY A 22 -17.80 -14.80 -0.36
C GLY A 22 -17.99 -13.70 -1.41
N VAL A 23 -17.70 -12.44 -1.05
CA VAL A 23 -17.79 -11.30 -1.98
C VAL A 23 -16.71 -11.40 -3.04
N ARG A 24 -15.45 -11.61 -2.63
CA ARG A 24 -14.32 -11.80 -3.55
C ARG A 24 -14.55 -12.98 -4.49
N GLY A 25 -15.02 -14.11 -3.97
CA GLY A 25 -15.33 -15.31 -4.74
C GLY A 25 -16.45 -15.09 -5.75
N GLY A 26 -17.54 -14.43 -5.34
CA GLY A 26 -18.66 -14.09 -6.23
C GLY A 26 -18.29 -13.10 -7.33
N LEU A 27 -17.41 -12.13 -7.04
CA LEU A 27 -16.91 -11.19 -8.05
C LEU A 27 -15.94 -11.87 -9.02
N ALA A 28 -15.02 -12.69 -8.51
CA ALA A 28 -14.07 -13.42 -9.33
C ALA A 28 -14.75 -14.46 -10.22
N SER A 29 -15.82 -15.13 -9.75
CA SER A 29 -16.57 -16.08 -10.57
C SER A 29 -17.38 -15.39 -11.68
N ARG A 30 -17.92 -14.20 -11.42
CA ARG A 30 -18.69 -13.42 -12.40
C ARG A 30 -17.84 -12.75 -13.47
N TRP A 31 -16.68 -12.22 -13.10
CA TRP A 31 -15.85 -11.41 -13.99
C TRP A 31 -14.59 -12.13 -14.49
N GLY A 32 -14.25 -13.26 -13.88
CA GLY A 32 -12.97 -13.94 -14.07
C GLY A 32 -11.86 -13.32 -13.21
N GLU A 33 -10.90 -14.16 -12.81
CA GLU A 33 -9.79 -13.80 -11.92
C GLU A 33 -8.95 -12.62 -12.46
N GLY A 34 -8.68 -12.62 -13.78
CA GLY A 34 -7.87 -11.57 -14.41
C GLY A 34 -8.54 -10.19 -14.39
N ARG A 35 -9.83 -10.13 -14.75
CA ARG A 35 -10.59 -8.87 -14.74
C ARG A 35 -10.78 -8.34 -13.33
N TYR A 36 -11.07 -9.23 -12.37
CA TYR A 36 -11.13 -8.87 -10.95
C TYR A 36 -9.82 -8.24 -10.48
N LYS A 37 -8.68 -8.90 -10.73
CA LYS A 37 -7.35 -8.37 -10.35
C LYS A 37 -7.00 -7.06 -11.06
N GLY A 38 -7.36 -6.91 -12.33
CA GLY A 38 -7.16 -5.68 -13.09
C GLY A 38 -7.93 -4.51 -12.49
N LEU A 39 -9.22 -4.68 -12.23
CA LEU A 39 -10.07 -3.65 -11.61
C LEU A 39 -9.61 -3.33 -10.17
N PHE A 40 -9.29 -4.37 -9.39
CA PHE A 40 -8.74 -4.20 -8.05
C PHE A 40 -7.48 -3.33 -8.07
N SER A 41 -6.54 -3.62 -8.98
CA SER A 41 -5.29 -2.88 -9.14
C SER A 41 -5.53 -1.43 -9.57
N LEU A 42 -6.45 -1.20 -10.51
CA LEU A 42 -6.80 0.14 -11.00
C LEU A 42 -7.37 1.02 -9.88
N VAL A 43 -8.33 0.49 -9.12
CA VAL A 43 -8.95 1.21 -7.99
C VAL A 43 -7.93 1.48 -6.90
N SER A 44 -7.08 0.50 -6.58
CA SER A 44 -6.00 0.65 -5.60
C SER A 44 -5.01 1.74 -6.02
N PHE A 45 -4.59 1.74 -7.29
CA PHE A 45 -3.68 2.75 -7.82
C PHE A 45 -4.31 4.15 -7.83
N ALA A 46 -5.58 4.27 -8.24
CA ALA A 46 -6.30 5.54 -8.20
C ALA A 46 -6.41 6.08 -6.76
N GLY A 47 -6.74 5.22 -5.78
CA GLY A 47 -6.76 5.57 -4.37
C GLY A 47 -5.41 6.08 -3.88
N LEU A 48 -4.33 5.37 -4.20
CA LEU A 48 -2.96 5.77 -3.84
C LEU A 48 -2.55 7.10 -4.48
N ALA A 49 -2.86 7.32 -5.76
CA ALA A 49 -2.59 8.57 -6.44
C ALA A 49 -3.31 9.76 -5.78
N LEU A 50 -4.59 9.56 -5.40
CA LEU A 50 -5.36 10.58 -4.67
C LEU A 50 -4.79 10.85 -3.27
N ILE A 51 -4.28 9.84 -2.56
CA ILE A 51 -3.59 10.04 -1.29
C ILE A 51 -2.34 10.91 -1.49
N ILE A 52 -1.50 10.58 -2.47
CA ILE A 52 -0.27 11.32 -2.77
C ILE A 52 -0.59 12.78 -3.12
N ILE A 53 -1.54 13.01 -4.03
CA ILE A 53 -1.96 14.36 -4.44
C ILE A 53 -2.60 15.12 -3.29
N GLY A 54 -3.47 14.46 -2.52
CA GLY A 54 -4.16 15.04 -1.37
C GLY A 54 -3.20 15.45 -0.26
N TYR A 55 -2.15 14.66 -0.02
CA TYR A 55 -1.09 14.96 0.93
C TYR A 55 -0.19 16.09 0.43
N ALA A 56 0.24 16.06 -0.83
CA ALA A 56 1.09 17.12 -1.40
C ALA A 56 0.41 18.50 -1.43
N LYS A 57 -0.93 18.54 -1.54
CA LYS A 57 -1.74 19.77 -1.49
C LYS A 57 -2.19 20.15 -0.08
N ALA A 58 -1.96 19.29 0.92
CA ALA A 58 -2.33 19.60 2.29
C ALA A 58 -1.47 20.77 2.79
N GLU A 59 -2.10 21.75 3.43
CA GLU A 59 -1.34 22.72 4.21
C GLU A 59 -0.54 21.98 5.28
N ARG A 60 0.74 22.30 5.42
CA ARG A 60 1.55 21.80 6.52
C ARG A 60 1.00 22.39 7.81
N GLY A 61 0.28 21.57 8.56
CA GLY A 61 -0.09 21.89 9.93
C GLY A 61 1.11 21.85 10.86
N ASP A 62 0.83 21.99 12.16
CA ASP A 62 1.87 21.91 13.18
C ASP A 62 2.60 20.57 13.12
N GLN A 63 3.93 20.65 13.25
CA GLN A 63 4.78 19.48 13.22
C GLN A 63 4.64 18.72 14.54
N LEU A 64 3.85 17.65 14.53
CA LEU A 64 3.59 16.82 15.72
C LEU A 64 4.78 15.92 16.09
N PHE A 65 5.58 15.52 15.09
CA PHE A 65 6.73 14.62 15.28
C PHE A 65 7.98 15.21 14.61
N ALA A 66 9.10 15.19 15.32
CA ALA A 66 10.39 15.57 14.76
C ALA A 66 10.95 14.42 13.91
N PRO A 67 11.29 14.64 12.63
CA PRO A 67 11.87 13.60 11.82
C PRO A 67 13.28 13.26 12.30
N LEU A 68 13.63 11.99 12.23
CA LEU A 68 14.95 11.48 12.55
C LEU A 68 15.84 11.60 11.29
N PRO A 69 16.94 12.38 11.32
CA PRO A 69 17.79 12.58 10.14
C PRO A 69 18.32 11.28 9.54
N ALA A 70 18.61 10.28 10.38
CA ALA A 70 19.03 8.95 9.94
C ALA A 70 17.92 8.21 9.15
N ALA A 71 16.65 8.37 9.53
CA ALA A 71 15.53 7.76 8.81
C ALA A 71 15.35 8.38 7.42
N ILE A 72 15.50 9.71 7.30
CA ILE A 72 15.50 10.40 6.02
C ILE A 72 16.62 9.86 5.11
N ALA A 73 17.84 9.71 5.66
CA ALA A 73 18.98 9.20 4.90
C ALA A 73 18.80 7.74 4.43
N VAL A 74 18.15 6.90 5.25
CA VAL A 74 17.91 5.48 4.94
C VAL A 74 16.66 5.27 4.08
N ALA A 75 15.74 6.24 4.02
CA ALA A 75 14.44 6.10 3.38
C ALA A 75 14.50 5.54 1.94
N PRO A 76 15.39 6.01 1.03
CA PRO A 76 15.45 5.47 -0.33
C PRO A 76 15.74 3.95 -0.36
N TYR A 77 16.63 3.48 0.51
CA TYR A 77 17.02 2.07 0.61
C TYR A 77 15.90 1.23 1.23
N ALA A 78 15.32 1.71 2.33
CA ALA A 78 14.21 1.02 2.99
C ALA A 78 12.99 0.92 2.08
N MET A 79 12.69 1.96 1.31
CA MET A 79 11.62 1.96 0.31
C MET A 79 11.87 0.96 -0.81
N THR A 80 13.11 0.87 -1.29
CA THR A 80 13.50 -0.15 -2.27
C THR A 80 13.25 -1.56 -1.73
N VAL A 81 13.67 -1.84 -0.49
CA VAL A 81 13.42 -3.13 0.18
C VAL A 81 11.91 -3.39 0.33
N ALA A 82 11.13 -2.39 0.76
CA ALA A 82 9.68 -2.51 0.92
C ALA A 82 8.99 -2.87 -0.41
N PHE A 83 9.33 -2.19 -1.51
CA PHE A 83 8.77 -2.50 -2.83
C PHE A 83 9.19 -3.88 -3.37
N VAL A 84 10.43 -4.30 -3.13
CA VAL A 84 10.87 -5.67 -3.45
C VAL A 84 10.05 -6.70 -2.69
N LEU A 85 9.77 -6.46 -1.41
CA LEU A 85 8.95 -7.35 -0.59
C LEU A 85 7.47 -7.38 -1.04
N PHE A 86 6.91 -6.24 -1.45
CA PHE A 86 5.57 -6.17 -2.02
C PHE A 86 5.44 -6.97 -3.33
N ALA A 87 6.44 -6.86 -4.22
CA ALA A 87 6.49 -7.67 -5.43
C ALA A 87 6.68 -9.16 -5.10
N ALA A 88 7.62 -9.48 -4.21
CA ALA A 88 7.94 -10.85 -3.82
C ALA A 88 6.74 -11.60 -3.24
N ALA A 89 5.83 -10.92 -2.53
CA ALA A 89 4.62 -11.54 -1.99
C ALA A 89 3.72 -12.17 -3.07
N ASN A 90 3.77 -11.65 -4.30
CA ASN A 90 2.94 -12.06 -5.42
C ASN A 90 3.70 -12.88 -6.48
N MET A 91 5.00 -13.12 -6.29
CA MET A 91 5.87 -13.84 -7.22
C MET A 91 6.35 -15.16 -6.64
N ARG A 92 6.61 -16.16 -7.50
CA ARG A 92 7.30 -17.38 -7.09
C ARG A 92 8.81 -17.08 -7.03
N GLY A 93 9.39 -17.09 -5.83
CA GLY A 93 10.82 -16.83 -5.62
C GLY A 93 11.27 -17.20 -4.22
N TYR A 94 12.58 -17.09 -3.95
CA TYR A 94 13.15 -17.48 -2.65
C TYR A 94 12.58 -16.66 -1.49
N LEU A 95 12.43 -15.34 -1.67
CA LEU A 95 11.86 -14.48 -0.62
C LEU A 95 10.47 -14.92 -0.16
N ARG A 96 9.61 -15.35 -1.09
CA ARG A 96 8.26 -15.86 -0.76
C ARG A 96 8.28 -17.24 -0.11
N GLN A 97 9.34 -18.02 -0.34
CA GLN A 97 9.51 -19.34 0.27
C GLN A 97 10.10 -19.23 1.68
N THR A 98 11.03 -18.30 1.89
CA THR A 98 11.73 -18.10 3.16
C THR A 98 10.94 -17.23 4.15
N LEU A 99 10.23 -16.20 3.67
CA LEU A 99 9.45 -15.30 4.51
C LEU A 99 7.98 -15.69 4.50
N SER A 100 7.37 -15.86 5.68
CA SER A 100 5.95 -16.24 5.80
C SER A 100 5.00 -15.16 5.26
N HIS A 101 5.32 -13.88 5.48
CA HIS A 101 4.47 -12.75 5.09
C HIS A 101 5.27 -11.59 4.48
N PRO A 102 5.86 -11.75 3.26
CA PRO A 102 6.68 -10.71 2.64
C PRO A 102 5.94 -9.37 2.53
N MET A 103 4.64 -9.38 2.21
CA MET A 103 3.84 -8.17 2.09
C MET A 103 3.70 -7.41 3.43
N LEU A 104 3.48 -8.13 4.53
CA LEU A 104 3.36 -7.52 5.85
C LEU A 104 4.70 -6.93 6.30
N ILE A 105 5.81 -7.64 6.06
CA ILE A 105 7.15 -7.16 6.37
C ILE A 105 7.45 -5.87 5.57
N GLY A 106 7.14 -5.86 4.27
CA GLY A 106 7.28 -4.66 3.44
C GLY A 106 6.45 -3.48 3.95
N LEU A 107 5.22 -3.74 4.40
CA LEU A 107 4.33 -2.71 4.96
C LEU A 107 4.87 -2.13 6.27
N LEU A 108 5.44 -2.96 7.15
CA LEU A 108 6.05 -2.53 8.40
C LEU A 108 7.29 -1.67 8.15
N VAL A 109 8.15 -2.07 7.20
CA VAL A 109 9.31 -1.26 6.80
C VAL A 109 8.87 0.08 6.21
N TRP A 110 7.89 0.06 5.30
CA TRP A 110 7.33 1.25 4.67
C TRP A 110 6.77 2.23 5.70
N SER A 111 5.85 1.77 6.55
CA SER A 111 5.17 2.62 7.54
C SER A 111 6.10 3.11 8.64
N GLY A 112 7.02 2.26 9.11
CA GLY A 112 8.01 2.64 10.12
C GLY A 112 8.93 3.75 9.64
N VAL A 113 9.42 3.67 8.40
CA VAL A 113 10.28 4.73 7.84
C VAL A 113 9.50 6.00 7.57
N HIS A 114 8.27 5.93 7.08
CA HIS A 114 7.43 7.13 6.89
C HIS A 114 7.06 7.83 8.20
N LEU A 115 6.98 7.10 9.31
CA LEU A 115 6.75 7.70 10.63
C LEU A 115 7.99 8.41 11.16
N LEU A 116 9.18 7.88 10.86
CA LEU A 116 10.44 8.36 11.40
C LEU A 116 11.11 9.43 10.52
N ALA A 117 10.81 9.50 9.23
CA ALA A 117 11.41 10.43 8.26
C ALA A 117 10.50 11.62 7.94
#